data_AF-A0A9E5XTA6-F1
#
_entry.id   AF-A0A9E5XTA6-F1
#
_cell.length_a   1.000
_cell.length_b   1.000
_cell.length_c   1.000
_cell.angle_alpha   90.00
_cell.angle_beta   90.00
_cell.angle_gamma   90.00
#
_symmetry.space_group_name_H-M   'P 1'
#
loop_
_entity.id
_entity.type
_entity.pdbx_description
1 polymer ?
#
loop_
_entity_poly.entity_id
_entity_poly.type
_entity_poly.pdbx_seq_one_letter_code
_entity_poly.pdbx_strand_id
1 'polypeptide(L)'
;MAKKSFKSGLDNLLASAGIKKKNIPAEEPKKTENKDTDTISEEKKLLLAVKIERLEKELALWRTGKLSVKEFHESLGRFGLSYNPETNIITEK
;
A
#
# COMPACT_ATOMS: atom_id res chain seq x y z
N MET A 1 27.40 15.13 -26.35
CA MET A 1 27.71 16.05 -25.22
C MET A 1 26.49 16.16 -24.28
N ALA A 2 26.01 15.04 -23.71
CA ALA A 2 24.72 14.96 -22.97
C ALA A 2 24.83 14.40 -21.53
N LYS A 3 26.03 14.08 -21.05
CA LYS A 3 26.26 13.46 -19.72
C LYS A 3 26.18 14.45 -18.54
N LYS A 4 26.08 15.77 -18.81
CA LYS A 4 26.05 16.81 -17.78
C LYS A 4 24.65 17.14 -17.25
N SER A 5 23.59 16.94 -18.05
CA SER A 5 22.21 17.24 -17.63
C SER A 5 21.67 16.23 -16.63
N PHE A 6 22.06 14.95 -16.74
CA PHE A 6 21.58 13.90 -15.85
C PHE A 6 22.07 14.09 -14.41
N LYS A 7 23.33 14.50 -14.23
CA LYS A 7 23.91 14.72 -12.91
C LYS A 7 23.31 15.94 -12.19
N SER A 8 22.99 17.00 -12.94
CA SER A 8 22.28 18.16 -12.41
C SER A 8 20.84 17.85 -11.99
N GLY A 9 20.12 17.02 -12.76
CA GLY A 9 18.74 16.64 -12.42
C GLY A 9 18.65 15.75 -11.18
N LEU A 10 19.62 14.84 -11.01
CA LEU A 10 19.69 13.93 -9.87
C LEU A 10 20.09 14.68 -8.57
N ASP A 11 20.96 15.67 -8.68
CA ASP A 11 21.36 16.53 -7.55
C ASP A 11 20.19 17.39 -7.04
N ASN A 12 19.31 17.86 -7.92
CA ASN A 12 18.11 18.61 -7.54
C ASN A 12 17.06 17.70 -6.87
N LEU A 13 16.94 16.45 -7.32
CA LEU A 13 16.09 15.42 -6.70
C LEU A 13 16.55 15.07 -5.29
N LEU A 14 17.85 14.83 -5.10
CA LEU A 14 18.48 14.56 -3.80
C LEU A 14 18.31 15.73 -2.82
N ALA A 15 18.42 16.97 -3.30
CA ALA A 15 18.20 18.17 -2.50
C ALA A 15 16.73 18.30 -2.06
N SER A 16 15.77 18.03 -2.97
CA SER A 16 14.34 18.06 -2.62
C SER A 16 13.92 16.96 -1.63
N ALA A 17 14.61 15.81 -1.67
CA ALA A 17 14.38 14.67 -0.78
C ALA A 17 15.04 14.85 0.61
N GLY A 18 15.68 15.99 0.90
CA GLY A 18 16.34 16.24 2.18
C GLY A 18 17.61 15.39 2.42
N ILE A 19 18.12 14.72 1.38
CA ILE A 19 19.31 13.86 1.48
C ILE A 19 20.54 14.76 1.43
N LYS A 20 21.00 15.21 2.60
CA LYS A 20 22.28 15.92 2.73
C LYS A 20 23.39 14.99 2.24
N LYS A 21 24.02 15.33 1.11
CA LYS A 21 25.26 14.68 0.66
C LYS A 21 26.28 14.78 1.79
N LYS A 22 26.49 13.69 2.53
CA LYS A 22 27.61 13.56 3.46
C LYS A 22 28.89 13.56 2.63
N ASN A 23 29.51 14.73 2.49
CA ASN A 23 30.95 14.79 2.31
C ASN A 23 31.54 14.10 3.54
N ILE A 24 32.26 13.03 3.30
CA ILE A 24 32.99 12.28 4.32
C ILE A 24 34.25 13.09 4.65
N PRO A 25 34.43 13.57 5.88
CA PRO A 25 35.72 13.49 6.52
C PRO A 25 35.68 12.27 7.45
N ALA A 26 36.73 11.47 7.36
CA ALA A 26 36.98 10.35 8.24
C ALA A 26 37.08 10.87 9.68
N GLU A 27 36.09 10.56 10.50
CA GLU A 27 36.21 10.42 11.95
C GLU A 27 34.92 9.78 12.48
N GLU A 28 35.06 8.59 13.06
CA GLU A 28 33.99 7.99 13.87
C GLU A 28 33.65 8.94 15.01
N PRO A 29 32.36 9.12 15.33
CA PRO A 29 31.95 8.50 16.60
C PRO A 29 30.52 7.96 16.63
N LYS A 30 30.41 6.86 17.37
CA LYS A 30 29.33 6.47 18.29
C LYS A 30 27.92 6.31 17.71
N LYS A 31 27.58 5.03 17.50
CA LYS A 31 26.25 4.45 17.64
C LYS A 31 25.45 5.17 18.74
N THR A 32 24.39 5.83 18.34
CA THR A 32 23.24 6.14 19.20
C THR A 32 21.99 5.63 18.51
N GLU A 33 21.47 4.57 19.12
CA GLU A 33 20.05 4.31 19.31
C GLU A 33 19.22 4.02 18.05
N ASN A 34 19.21 2.72 17.73
CA ASN A 34 18.03 1.91 17.38
C ASN A 34 16.76 2.75 17.22
N LYS A 35 16.40 3.12 15.99
CA LYS A 35 15.35 2.41 15.25
C LYS A 35 14.29 1.85 16.19
N ASP A 36 13.24 2.63 16.42
CA ASP A 36 11.89 2.11 16.64
C ASP A 36 11.51 1.29 15.40
N THR A 37 11.99 0.06 15.33
CA THR A 37 11.35 -0.96 14.52
C THR A 37 10.07 -1.31 15.26
N ASP A 38 8.95 -0.75 14.82
CA ASP A 38 7.63 -1.31 15.07
C ASP A 38 7.65 -2.76 14.58
N THR A 39 8.06 -3.67 15.46
CA THR A 39 7.98 -5.10 15.25
C THR A 39 6.50 -5.45 15.29
N ILE A 40 5.86 -5.36 14.13
CA ILE A 40 4.52 -5.91 13.92
C ILE A 40 4.58 -7.35 14.40
N SER A 41 3.85 -7.63 15.50
CA SER A 41 3.75 -8.98 16.08
C SER A 41 3.48 -10.01 14.98
N GLU A 42 4.14 -11.16 15.04
CA GLU A 42 3.96 -12.26 14.08
C GLU A 42 2.48 -12.66 13.94
N GLU A 43 1.71 -12.55 15.02
CA GLU A 43 0.26 -12.77 15.03
C GLU A 43 -0.49 -11.77 14.14
N LYS A 44 -0.07 -10.49 14.15
CA LYS A 44 -0.66 -9.46 13.29
C LYS A 44 -0.31 -9.71 11.82
N LYS A 45 0.88 -10.21 11.53
CA LYS A 45 1.28 -10.60 10.16
C LYS A 45 0.46 -11.77 9.65
N LEU A 46 0.25 -12.80 10.47
CA LEU A 46 -0.61 -13.95 10.14
C LEU A 46 -2.04 -13.52 9.87
N LEU A 47 -2.59 -12.65 10.71
CA LEU A 47 -3.96 -12.14 10.56
C LEU A 47 -4.12 -11.29 9.28
N LEU A 48 -3.11 -10.49 8.95
CA LEU A 48 -3.08 -9.76 7.68
C LEU A 48 -2.96 -10.69 6.47
N ALA A 49 -2.15 -11.75 6.55
CA ALA A 49 -2.01 -12.72 5.47
C ALA A 49 -3.34 -13.43 5.17
N VAL A 50 -4.06 -13.89 6.19
CA VAL A 50 -5.40 -14.49 6.04
C VAL A 50 -6.38 -13.50 5.40
N LYS A 51 -6.31 -12.23 5.78
CA LYS A 51 -7.17 -11.18 5.22
C LYS A 51 -6.84 -10.91 3.74
N ILE A 52 -5.56 -10.90 3.37
CA ILE A 52 -5.11 -10.76 1.99
C ILE A 52 -5.61 -11.93 1.15
N GLU A 53 -5.42 -13.16 1.58
CA GLU A 53 -5.91 -14.34 0.84
C GLU A 53 -7.43 -14.30 0.61
N ARG A 54 -8.19 -13.83 1.61
CA ARG A 54 -9.65 -13.67 1.47
C ARG A 54 -10.00 -12.63 0.42
N LEU A 55 -9.34 -11.47 0.46
CA LEU A 55 -9.55 -10.40 -0.51
C LEU A 55 -9.11 -10.82 -1.92
N GLU A 56 -8.05 -11.62 -2.05
CA GLU A 56 -7.60 -12.15 -3.34
C GLU A 56 -8.60 -13.16 -3.93
N LYS A 57 -9.20 -14.01 -3.09
CA LYS A 57 -10.29 -14.91 -3.50
C LYS A 57 -11.52 -14.11 -3.94
N GLU A 58 -11.90 -13.08 -3.19
CA GLU A 58 -12.99 -12.17 -3.56
C GLU A 58 -12.68 -11.45 -4.88
N LEU A 59 -11.47 -10.91 -5.05
CA LEU A 59 -11.00 -10.30 -6.31
C LEU A 59 -11.01 -11.28 -7.49
N ALA A 60 -10.64 -12.54 -7.28
CA ALA A 60 -10.69 -13.57 -8.31
C ALA A 60 -12.14 -13.87 -8.74
N LEU A 61 -13.08 -13.92 -7.80
CA LEU A 61 -14.51 -14.07 -8.10
C LEU A 61 -15.06 -12.88 -8.91
N TRP A 62 -14.63 -11.66 -8.55
CA TRP A 62 -14.97 -10.45 -9.30
C TRP A 62 -14.34 -10.44 -10.71
N ARG A 63 -13.06 -10.78 -10.83
CA ARG A 63 -12.31 -10.77 -12.12
C ARG A 63 -12.75 -11.86 -13.09
N THR A 64 -13.21 -13.00 -12.57
CA THR A 64 -13.66 -14.13 -13.41
C THR A 64 -15.06 -13.93 -13.99
N GLY A 65 -15.75 -12.83 -13.67
CA GLY A 65 -17.03 -12.47 -14.29
C GLY A 65 -18.19 -13.39 -13.92
N LYS A 66 -18.02 -14.28 -12.93
CA LYS A 66 -19.09 -15.12 -12.34
C LYS A 66 -20.02 -14.34 -11.41
N LEU A 67 -19.76 -13.06 -11.22
CA LEU A 67 -20.57 -12.14 -10.44
C LEU A 67 -20.82 -10.91 -11.31
N SER A 68 -21.89 -10.95 -12.10
CA SER A 68 -22.33 -9.76 -12.81
C SER A 68 -22.80 -8.71 -11.80
N VAL A 69 -22.71 -7.42 -12.15
CA VAL A 69 -23.22 -6.33 -11.29
C VAL A 69 -24.67 -6.57 -10.88
N LYS A 70 -25.47 -7.18 -11.77
CA LYS A 70 -26.85 -7.57 -11.49
C LYS A 70 -26.96 -8.64 -10.42
N GLU A 71 -26.23 -9.76 -10.57
CA GLU A 71 -26.21 -10.84 -9.57
C GLU A 71 -25.69 -10.38 -8.22
N PHE A 72 -24.70 -9.47 -8.21
CA PHE A 72 -24.22 -8.83 -6.99
C PHE A 72 -25.33 -8.04 -6.28
N HIS A 73 -26.04 -7.15 -6.99
CA HIS A 73 -27.14 -6.38 -6.41
C HIS A 73 -28.33 -7.26 -6.01
N GLU A 74 -28.66 -8.28 -6.79
CA GLU A 74 -29.69 -9.26 -6.43
C GLU A 74 -29.31 -10.06 -5.18
N SER A 75 -28.04 -10.48 -5.06
CA SER A 75 -27.54 -11.19 -3.88
C SER A 75 -27.66 -10.32 -2.63
N LEU A 76 -27.30 -9.03 -2.73
CA LEU A 76 -27.44 -8.08 -1.63
C LEU A 76 -28.91 -7.88 -1.25
N GLY A 77 -29.79 -7.73 -2.25
CA GLY A 77 -31.22 -7.58 -2.03
C GLY A 77 -31.86 -8.76 -1.28
N ARG A 78 -31.39 -10.00 -1.49
CA ARG A 78 -31.87 -11.19 -0.75
C ARG A 78 -31.56 -11.13 0.74
N PHE A 79 -30.53 -10.39 1.14
CA PHE A 79 -30.14 -10.20 2.54
C PHE A 79 -30.55 -8.82 3.08
N GLY A 80 -31.36 -8.06 2.35
CA GLY A 80 -31.76 -6.71 2.76
C GLY A 80 -30.62 -5.70 2.72
N LEU A 81 -29.60 -5.92 1.89
CA LEU A 81 -28.44 -5.05 1.75
C LEU A 81 -28.51 -4.24 0.44
N SER A 82 -27.89 -3.06 0.43
CA SER A 82 -27.72 -2.21 -0.74
C SER A 82 -26.26 -1.76 -0.86
N TYR A 83 -25.74 -1.64 -2.08
CA TYR A 83 -24.38 -1.17 -2.33
C TYR A 83 -24.40 0.19 -3.02
N ASN A 84 -23.62 1.13 -2.48
CA ASN A 84 -23.35 2.42 -3.12
C ASN A 84 -21.98 2.39 -3.81
N PRO A 85 -21.92 2.47 -5.16
CA PRO A 85 -20.66 2.44 -5.90
C PRO A 85 -19.82 3.72 -5.75
N GLU A 86 -20.42 4.87 -5.43
CA GLU A 86 -19.70 6.14 -5.30
C GLU A 86 -18.88 6.20 -4.01
N THR A 87 -19.42 5.61 -2.94
CA THR A 87 -18.77 5.60 -1.62
C THR A 87 -18.13 4.25 -1.29
N ASN A 88 -18.38 3.22 -2.11
CA ASN A 88 -17.97 1.83 -1.87
C ASN A 88 -18.44 1.28 -0.52
N ILE A 89 -19.68 1.61 -0.11
CA ILE A 89 -20.28 1.21 1.17
C ILE A 89 -21.48 0.29 0.92
N ILE A 90 -21.63 -0.73 1.78
CA ILE A 90 -22.82 -1.60 1.84
C ILE A 90 -23.66 -1.19 3.06
N THR A 91 -24.95 -0.95 2.87
CA THR A 91 -25.90 -0.56 3.93
C THR A 91 -27.05 -1.56 4.02
N GLU A 92 -27.62 -1.74 5.21
CA GLU A 92 -28.90 -2.42 5.39
C GLU A 92 -30.05 -1.51 4.92
N LYS A 93 -31.10 -2.12 4.38
CA LYS A 93 -32.26 -1.45 3.78
C LYS A 93 -33.48 -1.53 4.69
#